data_AF-A0A2M7XPV2-F1
#
_entry.id   AF-A0A2M7XPV2-F1
#
_cell.length_a   1.000
_cell.length_b   1.000
_cell.length_c   1.000
_cell.angle_alpha   90.00
_cell.angle_beta   90.00
_cell.angle_gamma   90.00
#
_symmetry.space_group_name_H-M   'P 1'
#
loop_
_entity.id
_entity.type
_entity.pdbx_description
1 polymer ?
#
loop_
_entity_poly.entity_id
_entity_poly.type
_entity_poly.pdbx_seq_one_letter_code
_entity_poly.pdbx_strand_id
1 'polypeptide(L)'
;MTNDKSALLHIYRVNNIWNTNFCYDLFLGDSFLCRVGNDWKTTIKLTDDGYNYLWASTESKAQLPLKIEFGKEYYIRCGSSMGGWVARPSIELRDTEIGSNEFKTINFDF
;
A
#
# COMPACT_ATOMS: atom_id res chain seq x y z
N MET A 1 -16.11 13.11 -22.62
CA MET A 1 -15.07 13.05 -21.58
C MET A 1 -15.69 12.33 -20.40
N THR A 2 -15.47 11.03 -20.27
CA THR A 2 -15.98 10.24 -19.15
C THR A 2 -15.28 10.74 -17.90
N ASN A 3 -16.06 11.33 -16.99
CA ASN A 3 -15.58 11.71 -15.67
C ASN A 3 -15.39 10.40 -14.91
N ASP A 4 -14.24 9.75 -15.09
CA ASP A 4 -13.93 8.48 -14.46
C ASP A 4 -14.00 8.68 -12.94
N LYS A 5 -15.09 8.22 -12.35
CA LYS A 5 -15.36 8.25 -10.90
C LYS A 5 -14.51 7.20 -10.23
N SER A 6 -13.20 7.39 -10.30
CA SER A 6 -12.25 6.47 -9.71
C SER A 6 -10.94 7.15 -9.38
N ALA A 7 -10.27 6.61 -8.36
CA ALA A 7 -8.89 6.90 -8.04
C ALA A 7 -8.04 5.64 -8.25
N LEU A 8 -6.73 5.81 -8.44
CA LEU A 8 -5.79 4.69 -8.49
C LEU A 8 -4.98 4.63 -7.21
N LEU A 9 -4.87 3.43 -6.65
CA LEU A 9 -4.05 3.14 -5.49
C LEU A 9 -2.95 2.17 -5.90
N HIS A 10 -1.73 2.69 -6.01
CA HIS A 10 -0.53 1.93 -6.30
C HIS A 10 0.08 1.45 -4.98
N ILE A 11 0.03 0.16 -4.72
CA ILE A 11 0.53 -0.44 -3.48
C ILE A 11 1.78 -1.21 -3.83
N TYR A 12 2.85 -1.01 -3.06
CA TYR A 12 4.10 -1.69 -3.33
C TYR A 12 4.93 -1.89 -2.08
N ARG A 13 5.76 -2.92 -2.09
CA ARG A 13 6.77 -3.18 -1.07
C ARG A 13 8.13 -3.43 -1.73
N VAL A 14 9.08 -2.58 -1.37
CA VAL A 14 10.48 -2.72 -1.78
C VAL A 14 11.17 -3.75 -0.88
N ASN A 15 11.99 -4.65 -1.44
CA ASN A 15 12.79 -5.58 -0.64
C ASN A 15 13.62 -4.83 0.40
N ASN A 16 13.64 -5.40 1.60
CA ASN A 16 14.72 -5.16 2.54
C ASN A 16 15.35 -6.53 2.81
N ILE A 17 16.67 -6.63 2.64
CA ILE A 17 17.54 -7.82 2.77
C ILE A 17 17.20 -8.74 3.97
N TRP A 18 16.54 -8.20 4.98
CA TRP A 18 16.35 -8.79 6.29
C TRP A 18 15.02 -9.55 6.49
N ASN A 19 14.04 -9.49 5.56
CA ASN A 19 12.70 -10.02 5.85
C ASN A 19 11.94 -10.61 4.65
N THR A 20 12.49 -11.68 4.07
CA THR A 20 12.04 -12.26 2.79
C THR A 20 10.71 -13.04 2.84
N ASN A 21 10.24 -13.49 4.01
CA ASN A 21 9.05 -14.34 4.14
C ASN A 21 7.85 -13.70 4.88
N PHE A 22 7.95 -12.42 5.24
CA PHE A 22 6.86 -11.74 5.95
C PHE A 22 5.82 -11.22 4.96
N CYS A 23 4.56 -11.60 5.12
CA CYS A 23 3.42 -11.08 4.35
C CYS A 23 2.32 -10.62 5.32
N TYR A 24 1.50 -9.67 4.91
CA TYR A 24 0.35 -9.23 5.69
C TYR A 24 -0.79 -8.73 4.80
N ASP A 25 -1.99 -8.75 5.35
CA ASP A 25 -3.21 -8.30 4.67
C ASP A 25 -3.40 -6.80 4.89
N LEU A 26 -3.68 -6.08 3.80
CA LEU A 26 -3.96 -4.65 3.77
C LEU A 26 -5.45 -4.43 3.55
N PHE A 27 -6.02 -3.51 4.31
CA PHE A 27 -7.44 -3.18 4.31
C PHE A 27 -7.64 -1.69 4.07
N LEU A 28 -8.78 -1.35 3.47
CA LEU A 28 -9.29 0.02 3.32
C LEU A 28 -10.66 0.09 3.97
N GLY A 29 -10.74 0.75 5.13
CA GLY A 29 -11.93 0.66 5.99
C GLY A 29 -12.14 -0.79 6.40
N ASP A 30 -13.32 -1.33 6.16
CA ASP A 30 -13.63 -2.74 6.48
C ASP A 30 -13.37 -3.70 5.30
N SER A 31 -12.94 -3.18 4.16
CA SER A 31 -12.72 -3.95 2.94
C SER A 31 -11.29 -4.46 2.85
N PHE A 32 -11.12 -5.76 2.61
CA PHE A 32 -9.83 -6.34 2.22
C PHE A 32 -9.41 -5.79 0.85
N LEU A 33 -8.18 -5.27 0.75
CA LEU A 33 -7.61 -4.82 -0.51
C LEU A 33 -6.74 -5.90 -1.15
N CYS A 34 -5.68 -6.31 -0.44
CA CYS A 34 -4.70 -7.25 -0.97
C CYS A 34 -3.80 -7.82 0.12
N ARG A 35 -3.12 -8.92 -0.19
CA ARG A 35 -2.00 -9.43 0.61
C ARG A 35 -0.69 -8.84 0.10
N VAL A 36 0.00 -8.09 0.94
CA VAL A 36 1.30 -7.49 0.63
C VAL A 36 2.41 -8.50 0.90
N GLY A 37 3.06 -8.96 -0.17
CA GLY A 37 4.26 -9.80 -0.12
C GLY A 37 5.55 -8.99 -0.19
N ASN A 38 6.69 -9.69 -0.15
CA ASN A 38 7.99 -9.09 -0.42
C ASN A 38 8.17 -8.88 -1.93
N ASP A 39 8.88 -7.82 -2.34
CA ASP A 39 9.13 -7.48 -3.75
C ASP A 39 7.88 -7.57 -4.63
N TRP A 40 6.81 -6.94 -4.17
CA TRP A 40 5.51 -7.06 -4.79
C TRP A 40 4.88 -5.69 -4.98
N LYS A 41 4.13 -5.55 -6.06
CA LYS A 41 3.38 -4.34 -6.39
C LYS A 41 2.02 -4.68 -6.99
N THR A 42 1.05 -3.80 -6.81
CA THR A 42 -0.24 -3.87 -7.50
C THR A 42 -0.84 -2.47 -7.68
N THR A 43 -1.84 -2.36 -8.55
CA THR A 43 -2.66 -1.16 -8.69
C THR A 43 -4.12 -1.54 -8.51
N ILE A 44 -4.79 -0.89 -7.57
CA ILE A 44 -6.21 -1.08 -7.29
C ILE A 44 -6.96 0.16 -7.73
N LYS A 45 -8.03 -0.04 -8.50
CA LYS A 45 -8.98 1.03 -8.85
C LYS A 45 -9.98 1.19 -7.73
N LEU A 46 -10.01 2.37 -7.11
CA LEU A 46 -10.97 2.73 -6.09
C LEU A 46 -12.16 3.42 -6.75
N THR A 47 -13.39 2.96 -6.45
CA THR A 47 -14.64 3.54 -6.97
C THR A 47 -15.37 4.41 -5.95
N ASP A 48 -14.90 4.42 -4.71
CA ASP A 48 -15.45 5.21 -3.62
C ASP A 48 -14.54 6.40 -3.30
N ASP A 49 -15.12 7.56 -3.02
CA ASP A 49 -14.41 8.76 -2.58
C ASP A 49 -14.63 9.04 -1.08
N GLY A 50 -13.81 9.93 -0.52
CA GLY A 50 -13.92 10.38 0.86
C GLY A 50 -12.80 9.90 1.78
N TYR A 51 -13.03 10.00 3.08
CA TYR A 51 -12.04 9.66 4.09
C TYR A 51 -12.15 8.21 4.49
N ASN A 52 -11.03 7.50 4.44
CA ASN A 52 -10.93 6.14 4.91
C ASN A 52 -9.57 5.89 5.55
N TYR A 53 -9.39 4.73 6.18
CA TYR A 53 -8.12 4.31 6.74
C TYR A 53 -7.58 3.12 5.97
N LEU A 54 -6.36 3.26 5.48
CA LEU A 54 -5.55 2.11 5.13
C LEU A 54 -4.98 1.52 6.41
N TRP A 55 -5.11 0.21 6.61
CA TRP A 55 -4.53 -0.43 7.78
C TRP A 55 -4.12 -1.87 7.51
N ALA A 56 -3.15 -2.31 8.31
CA ALA A 56 -2.69 -3.69 8.36
C ALA A 56 -2.44 -4.03 9.83
N SER A 57 -2.75 -5.27 10.21
CA SER A 57 -2.53 -5.75 11.57
C SER A 57 -1.84 -7.10 11.53
N THR A 58 -0.70 -7.19 12.20
CA THR A 58 -0.12 -8.47 12.62
C THR A 58 -0.16 -8.50 14.14
N GLU A 59 0.98 -8.41 14.82
CA GLU A 59 1.09 -8.19 16.26
C GLU A 59 0.96 -6.73 16.67
N SER A 60 1.06 -5.82 15.69
CA SER A 60 0.78 -4.40 15.86
C SER A 60 -0.04 -3.88 14.69
N LYS A 61 -0.90 -2.91 14.97
CA LYS A 61 -1.71 -2.24 13.95
C LYS A 61 -0.97 -1.03 13.39
N ALA A 62 -0.76 -1.01 12.08
CA ALA A 62 -0.37 0.19 11.33
C ALA A 62 -1.63 0.77 10.68
N GLN A 63 -1.81 2.08 10.78
CA GLN A 63 -2.93 2.79 10.17
C GLN A 63 -2.46 4.09 9.53
N LEU A 64 -3.06 4.41 8.39
CA LEU A 64 -2.79 5.61 7.61
C LEU A 64 -4.14 6.20 7.15
N PRO A 65 -4.53 7.41 7.60
CA PRO A 65 -5.68 8.09 7.05
C PRO A 65 -5.42 8.46 5.59
N LEU A 66 -6.38 8.17 4.72
CA LEU A 66 -6.33 8.49 3.30
C LEU A 66 -7.62 9.20 2.89
N LYS A 67 -7.47 10.38 2.27
CA LYS A 67 -8.57 11.06 1.61
C LYS A 67 -8.53 10.74 0.12
N ILE A 68 -9.50 9.95 -0.34
CA ILE A 68 -9.63 9.51 -1.72
C ILE A 68 -10.43 10.54 -2.49
N GLU A 69 -9.86 11.02 -3.59
CA GLU A 69 -10.48 11.95 -4.52
C GLU A 69 -10.36 11.38 -5.94
N PHE A 70 -11.46 11.39 -6.70
CA PHE A 70 -11.47 10.86 -8.06
C PHE A 70 -10.50 11.61 -8.98
N GLY A 71 -9.92 10.89 -9.93
CA GLY A 71 -8.89 11.39 -10.83
C GLY A 71 -7.50 11.53 -10.20
N LYS A 72 -7.33 11.20 -8.91
CA LYS A 72 -6.02 11.15 -8.26
C LYS A 72 -5.43 9.75 -8.25
N GLU A 73 -4.10 9.73 -8.19
CA GLU A 73 -3.30 8.53 -7.97
C GLU A 73 -2.57 8.65 -6.65
N TYR A 74 -2.50 7.54 -5.92
CA TYR A 74 -1.88 7.47 -4.60
C TYR A 74 -0.86 6.34 -4.58
N TYR A 75 0.30 6.59 -4.01
CA TYR A 75 1.40 5.64 -3.93
C TYR A 75 1.61 5.23 -2.47
N ILE A 76 1.28 3.99 -2.15
CA ILE A 76 1.37 3.42 -0.81
C ILE A 76 2.58 2.50 -0.75
N ARG A 77 3.60 2.97 -0.03
CA ARG A 77 4.75 2.14 0.31
C ARG A 77 4.45 1.33 1.54
N CYS A 78 4.41 0.03 1.35
CA CYS A 78 4.32 -0.96 2.39
C CYS A 78 5.72 -1.46 2.77
N GLY A 79 5.92 -1.71 4.05
CA GLY A 79 7.17 -2.24 4.56
C GLY A 79 6.97 -3.08 5.81
N SER A 80 8.10 -3.40 6.44
CA SER A 80 8.13 -3.98 7.76
C SER A 80 9.20 -3.29 8.60
N SER A 81 8.86 -2.88 9.82
CA SER A 81 9.84 -2.45 10.81
C SER A 81 10.13 -3.60 11.78
N MET A 82 11.39 -3.74 12.18
CA MET A 82 11.77 -4.63 13.28
C MET A 82 11.51 -3.89 14.60
N GLY A 83 10.58 -4.41 15.40
CA GLY A 83 10.36 -3.97 16.78
C GLY A 83 10.48 -5.15 17.71
N GLY A 84 11.65 -5.34 18.34
CA GLY A 84 11.93 -6.56 19.12
C GLY A 84 12.14 -7.78 18.21
N TRP A 85 11.66 -8.95 18.64
CA TRP A 85 11.78 -10.23 17.91
C TRP A 85 10.75 -10.41 16.78
N VAL A 86 9.88 -9.43 16.51
CA VAL A 86 8.76 -9.61 15.57
C VAL A 86 8.63 -8.46 14.56
N ALA A 87 8.26 -8.83 13.34
CA ALA A 87 8.04 -7.93 12.22
C ALA A 87 6.67 -7.23 12.33
N ARG A 88 6.70 -5.89 12.25
CA ARG A 88 5.52 -5.02 12.30
C ARG A 88 5.26 -4.42 10.92
N PRO A 89 4.01 -4.35 10.44
CA PRO A 89 3.71 -3.70 9.17
C PRO A 89 4.02 -2.19 9.26
N SER A 90 4.48 -1.61 8.17
CA SER A 90 4.54 -0.16 7.98
C SER A 90 3.78 0.23 6.72
N ILE A 91 3.07 1.35 6.77
CA ILE A 91 2.26 1.89 5.68
C ILE A 91 2.55 3.37 5.57
N GLU A 92 3.01 3.81 4.40
CA GLU A 92 3.41 5.19 4.15
C GLU A 92 2.78 5.70 2.85
N LEU A 93 2.14 6.87 2.90
CA LEU A 93 1.77 7.61 1.70
C LEU A 93 3.02 8.30 1.18
N ARG A 94 3.35 8.04 -0.09
CA ARG A 94 4.49 8.65 -0.76
C ARG A 94 4.01 9.76 -1.67
N ASP A 95 4.88 10.77 -1.82
CA ASP A 95 4.72 11.77 -2.85
C ASP A 95 4.62 11.09 -4.24
N THR A 96 3.83 11.64 -5.13
CA THR A 96 3.53 11.05 -6.45
C THR A 96 4.80 10.83 -7.28
N GLU A 97 5.72 11.78 -7.30
CA GLU A 97 6.94 11.66 -8.11
C GLU A 97 7.85 10.56 -7.56
N ILE A 98 8.10 10.60 -6.25
CA ILE A 98 8.96 9.64 -5.57
C ILE A 98 8.33 8.24 -5.61
N GLY A 99 7.04 8.15 -5.30
CA GLY A 99 6.29 6.90 -5.24
C GLY A 99 6.18 6.23 -6.61
N SER A 100 5.96 6.99 -7.68
CA SER A 100 5.93 6.44 -9.04
C SER A 100 7.29 5.86 -9.45
N ASN A 101 8.38 6.52 -9.10
CA ASN A 101 9.73 6.03 -9.38
C ASN A 101 10.05 4.76 -8.58
N GLU A 102 9.73 4.73 -7.29
CA GLU A 102 9.89 3.53 -6.45
C GLU A 102 9.03 2.36 -6.99
N PHE A 103 7.76 2.62 -7.34
CA PHE A 103 6.83 1.62 -7.87
C PHE A 103 7.32 1.00 -9.19
N LYS A 104 7.87 1.83 -10.09
CA LYS A 104 8.42 1.38 -11.38
C LYS A 104 9.69 0.53 -11.22
N THR A 105 10.43 0.70 -10.13
CA THR A 105 11.70 -0.01 -9.90
C THR A 105 11.47 -1.48 -9.47
N ILE A 106 10.28 -1.81 -8.99
CA ILE A 106 9.92 -3.19 -8.62
C ILE A 106 9.55 -3.96 -9.89
N ASN A 107 10.40 -4.91 -10.29
CA ASN A 107 10.31 -5.61 -11.59
C ASN A 107 9.78 -7.05 -11.49
N PHE A 108 9.15 -7.44 -10.38
CA PHE A 108 8.58 -8.79 -10.26
C PHE A 108 7.11 -8.80 -10.70
N ASP A 109 6.90 -9.29 -11.92
CA ASP A 109 5.61 -9.79 -12.40
C ASP A 109 5.48 -11.25 -11.93
N PHE A 110 4.41 -11.58 -11.19
CA PHE A 110 3.99 -12.96 -10.96
C PHE A 110 2.81 -13.27 -11.88
#